data_AF-A0ABC8RMZ4-F1
#
_entry.id   AF-A0ABC8RMZ4-F1
#
_cell.length_a   1.000
_cell.length_b   1.000
_cell.length_c   1.000
_cell.angle_alpha   90.00
_cell.angle_beta   90.00
_cell.angle_gamma   90.00
#
_symmetry.space_group_name_H-M   'P 1'
#
loop_
_entity.id
_entity.type
_entity.pdbx_description
1 polymer ?
#
loop_
_entity_poly.entity_id
_entity_poly.type
_entity_poly.pdbx_seq_one_letter_code
_entity_poly.pdbx_strand_id
1 'polypeptide(L)'
;LLMDEVEVPPFFLCPISLDIMKDPVTVSTGITYDRESIEKWILSEKNSACPVTKQVISDSDLTPNITLRRLIQSWCSINASYGIERFPTP
;
A
#
# COMPACT_ATOMS: atom_id res chain seq x y z
N LEU A 1 16.82 -26.71 7.08
CA LEU A 1 16.14 -26.38 5.82
C LEU A 1 15.73 -24.93 5.95
N LEU A 2 16.42 -24.03 5.25
CA LEU A 2 16.02 -22.63 5.21
C LEU A 2 14.58 -22.61 4.70
N MET A 3 13.63 -22.14 5.50
CA MET A 3 12.34 -21.74 4.95
C MET A 3 12.66 -20.69 3.91
N ASP A 4 12.40 -20.98 2.64
CA ASP A 4 12.46 -19.96 1.59
C ASP A 4 11.57 -18.81 2.08
N GLU A 5 12.19 -17.66 2.36
CA GLU A 5 11.49 -16.46 2.75
C GLU A 5 10.60 -16.09 1.55
N VAL A 6 9.29 -16.07 1.76
CA VAL A 6 8.35 -15.75 0.68
C VAL A 6 8.62 -14.30 0.26
N GLU A 7 9.19 -14.13 -0.93
CA GLU A 7 9.45 -12.80 -1.47
C GLU A 7 8.13 -12.05 -1.66
N VAL A 8 8.03 -10.90 -1.00
CA VAL A 8 6.90 -10.00 -1.16
C VAL A 8 7.05 -9.26 -2.49
N PRO A 9 6.09 -9.37 -3.42
CA PRO A 9 6.16 -8.60 -4.65
C PRO A 9 6.27 -7.09 -4.38
N PRO A 10 7.27 -6.39 -4.96
CA PRO A 10 7.51 -4.97 -4.64
C PRO A 10 6.30 -4.05 -4.87
N PHE A 11 5.43 -4.39 -5.81
CA PHE A 11 4.20 -3.65 -6.11
C PHE A 11 3.09 -3.80 -5.05
N PHE A 12 3.30 -4.62 -4.02
CA PHE A 12 2.43 -4.68 -2.82
C PHE A 12 2.90 -3.75 -1.70
N LEU A 13 4.13 -3.24 -1.78
CA LEU A 13 4.72 -2.42 -0.73
C LEU A 13 4.30 -0.95 -0.89
N CYS A 14 3.95 -0.33 0.22
CA CYS A 14 3.67 1.10 0.26
C CYS A 14 4.97 1.88 0.02
N PRO A 15 5.02 2.85 -0.91
CA PRO A 15 6.23 3.64 -1.14
C PRO A 15 6.65 4.56 0.03
N ILE A 16 5.81 4.71 1.06
CA ILE A 16 6.12 5.51 2.27
C ILE A 16 6.63 4.61 3.39
N SER A 17 5.83 3.62 3.82
CA SER A 17 6.18 2.76 4.96
C SER A 17 7.11 1.61 4.60
N LEU A 18 7.16 1.25 3.30
CA LEU A 18 7.83 0.05 2.79
C LEU A 18 7.21 -1.28 3.27
N ASP A 19 6.04 -1.22 3.93
CA ASP A 19 5.26 -2.38 4.36
C ASP A 19 4.20 -2.76 3.31
N ILE A 20 3.68 -3.99 3.38
CA ILE A 20 2.54 -4.41 2.53
C ILE A 20 1.34 -3.50 2.79
N MET A 21 0.75 -2.99 1.70
CA MET A 21 -0.45 -2.17 1.75
C MET A 21 -1.66 -2.97 2.23
N LYS A 22 -2.28 -2.52 3.32
CA LYS A 22 -3.49 -3.12 3.90
C LYS A 22 -4.74 -2.52 3.25
N ASP A 23 -4.70 -1.20 3.07
CA ASP A 23 -5.72 -0.43 2.38
C ASP A 23 -5.08 0.40 1.24
N PRO A 24 -4.82 -0.22 0.07
CA PRO A 24 -4.19 0.48 -1.03
C PRO A 24 -5.12 1.54 -1.63
N VAL A 25 -4.66 2.79 -1.69
CA VAL A 25 -5.32 3.94 -2.31
C VAL A 25 -4.40 4.59 -3.34
N THR A 26 -4.95 4.92 -4.50
CA THR A 26 -4.25 5.60 -5.58
C THR A 26 -4.54 7.10 -5.52
N VAL A 27 -3.47 7.91 -5.54
CA VAL A 27 -3.56 9.38 -5.64
C VAL A 27 -3.70 9.81 -7.11
N SER A 28 -4.01 11.08 -7.36
CA SER A 28 -4.19 11.67 -8.70
C SER A 28 -2.99 11.51 -9.65
N THR A 29 -1.79 11.29 -9.10
CA THR A 29 -0.55 11.05 -9.88
C THR A 29 -0.40 9.59 -10.34
N GLY A 30 -1.34 8.71 -9.99
CA GLY A 30 -1.36 7.30 -10.35
C GLY A 30 -0.56 6.37 -9.42
N ILE A 31 0.11 6.91 -8.40
CA ILE A 31 0.84 6.10 -7.42
C ILE A 31 -0.11 5.57 -6.35
N THR A 32 0.07 4.31 -5.96
CA THR A 32 -0.69 3.67 -4.88
C THR A 32 0.12 3.64 -3.58
N TYR A 33 -0.53 3.93 -2.46
CA TYR A 33 0.01 3.91 -1.11
C TYR A 33 -0.93 3.15 -0.19
N ASP A 34 -0.45 2.76 1.00
CA ASP A 34 -1.36 2.42 2.08
C ASP A 34 -2.05 3.69 2.58
N ARG A 35 -3.38 3.62 2.81
CA ARG A 35 -4.22 4.74 3.23
C ARG A 35 -3.65 5.48 4.43
N GLU A 36 -3.34 4.76 5.51
CA GLU A 36 -2.87 5.38 6.75
C GLU A 36 -1.57 6.15 6.52
N SER A 37 -0.70 5.60 5.67
CA SER A 37 0.59 6.22 5.36
C SER A 37 0.45 7.50 4.56
N ILE A 38 -0.40 7.52 3.52
CA ILE A 38 -0.59 8.73 2.70
C ILE A 38 -1.43 9.79 3.41
N GLU A 39 -2.42 9.42 4.21
CA GLU A 39 -3.20 10.37 5.01
C GLU A 39 -2.32 11.08 6.05
N LYS A 40 -1.46 10.34 6.78
CA LYS A 40 -0.47 10.95 7.69
C LYS A 40 0.50 11.88 6.97
N TRP A 41 0.91 11.51 5.75
CA TRP A 41 1.79 12.33 4.94
C TRP A 41 1.14 13.66 4.56
N ILE A 42 -0.10 13.64 4.04
CA ILE A 42 -0.82 14.85 3.61
C ILE A 42 -1.15 15.75 4.82
N LEU A 43 -1.53 15.17 5.96
CA LEU A 43 -1.85 15.90 7.18
C LEU A 43 -0.63 16.53 7.87
N SER A 44 0.59 16.06 7.58
CA SER A 44 1.79 16.75 8.05
C SER A 44 1.94 18.08 7.28
N GLU A 45 1.95 19.21 8.00
CA GLU A 45 1.82 20.62 7.53
C GLU A 45 2.81 21.11 6.43
N LYS A 46 3.54 20.21 5.76
CA LYS A 46 4.55 20.49 4.72
C LYS A 46 4.34 19.74 3.39
N ASN A 47 3.31 18.90 3.25
CA ASN A 47 3.35 17.81 2.26
C ASN A 47 2.04 17.56 1.47
N SER A 48 1.44 18.59 0.88
CA SER A 48 0.40 18.41 -0.16
C SER A 48 1.00 17.96 -1.50
N ALA A 49 2.01 17.10 -1.49
CA ALA A 49 2.70 16.61 -2.68
C ALA A 49 2.88 15.11 -2.62
N CYS A 50 2.69 14.43 -3.74
CA CYS A 50 2.95 13.01 -3.90
C CYS A 50 4.40 12.70 -3.49
N PRO A 51 4.63 11.76 -2.54
CA PRO A 51 5.98 11.41 -2.09
C PRO A 51 6.94 11.00 -3.21
N VAL A 52 6.41 10.39 -4.27
CA VAL A 52 7.20 9.87 -5.40
C VAL A 52 7.35 10.91 -6.51
N THR A 53 6.24 11.42 -7.05
CA THR A 53 6.28 12.32 -8.22
C THR A 53 6.51 13.79 -7.86
N LYS A 54 6.40 14.15 -6.57
CA LYS A 54 6.48 15.52 -6.05
C LYS A 54 5.41 16.48 -6.59
N GLN A 55 4.44 15.98 -7.35
CA GLN A 55 3.30 16.77 -7.83
C GLN A 55 2.30 17.01 -6.71
N VAL A 56 1.61 18.15 -6.73
CA VAL A 56 0.61 18.50 -5.72
C VAL A 56 -0.55 17.50 -5.74
N ILE A 57 -0.97 17.05 -4.56
CA ILE A 57 -2.13 16.17 -4.36
C ILE A 57 -2.99 16.72 -3.22
N SER A 58 -4.28 16.37 -3.23
CA SER A 58 -5.24 16.69 -2.17
C SER A 58 -5.79 15.42 -1.53
N ASP A 59 -6.31 15.52 -0.30
CA ASP A 59 -6.97 14.39 0.38
C ASP A 59 -8.18 13.86 -0.39
N SER A 60 -8.87 14.72 -1.16
CA SER A 60 -9.98 14.30 -2.03
C SER A 60 -9.54 13.41 -3.20
N ASP A 61 -8.24 13.26 -3.44
CA ASP A 61 -7.70 12.47 -4.55
C ASP A 61 -7.47 10.99 -4.18
N LEU A 62 -7.78 10.56 -2.95
CA LEU A 62 -7.55 9.18 -2.50
C LEU A 62 -8.61 8.21 -3.04
N THR A 63 -8.30 7.56 -4.16
CA THR A 63 -9.18 6.57 -4.79
C THR A 63 -8.83 5.15 -4.34
N PRO A 64 -9.73 4.36 -3.75
CA PRO A 64 -9.44 2.97 -3.38
C PRO A 64 -8.97 2.11 -4.57
N ASN A 65 -7.83 1.43 -4.42
CA ASN A 65 -7.34 0.47 -5.41
C ASN A 65 -7.81 -0.95 -5.06
N ILE A 66 -9.11 -1.20 -5.34
CA ILE A 66 -9.78 -2.46 -4.99
C ILE A 66 -9.13 -3.68 -5.66
N THR A 67 -8.65 -3.53 -6.89
CA THR A 67 -7.96 -4.61 -7.62
C THR A 67 -6.67 -4.99 -6.89
N LEU A 68 -5.82 -4.02 -6.53
CA LEU A 68 -4.59 -4.31 -5.82
C LEU A 68 -4.86 -4.92 -4.43
N ARG A 69 -5.88 -4.42 -3.73
CA ARG A 69 -6.31 -5.00 -2.45
C ARG A 69 -6.66 -6.49 -2.60
N ARG A 70 -7.42 -6.87 -3.64
CA ARG A 70 -7.77 -8.27 -3.91
C ARG A 70 -6.54 -9.12 -4.25
N LEU A 71 -5.60 -8.58 -5.01
CA LEU A 71 -4.36 -9.27 -5.36
C LEU A 71 -3.49 -9.54 -4.12
N ILE A 72 -3.33 -8.54 -3.25
CA ILE A 72 -2.60 -8.68 -1.97
C ILE A 72 -3.27 -9.75 -1.11
N GLN A 73 -4.59 -9.70 -0.94
CA GLN A 73 -5.33 -10.69 -0.16
C GLN A 73 -5.20 -12.11 -0.75
N SER A 74 -5.24 -12.25 -2.07
CA SER A 74 -5.02 -13.54 -2.73
C SER A 74 -3.61 -14.05 -2.48
N TRP A 75 -2.60 -13.19 -2.58
CA TRP A 75 -1.21 -13.55 -2.30
C TRP A 75 -1.01 -13.98 -0.85
N CYS A 76 -1.57 -13.26 0.13
CA CYS A 76 -1.55 -13.67 1.54
C CYS A 76 -2.15 -15.08 1.72
N SER A 77 -3.23 -15.39 1.01
CA SER A 77 -3.90 -16.69 1.08
C SER A 77 -3.05 -17.83 0.58
N ILE A 78 -2.37 -17.61 -0.56
CA ILE A 78 -1.50 -18.60 -1.19
C ILE A 78 -0.30 -18.88 -0.29
N ASN A 79 0.17 -17.87 0.45
CA ASN A 79 1.36 -17.96 1.30
C ASN A 79 1.05 -18.17 2.79
N ALA A 80 -0.19 -18.49 3.15
CA ALA A 80 -0.60 -18.68 4.54
C ALA A 80 0.19 -19.80 5.25
N SER A 81 0.59 -20.86 4.53
CA SER A 81 1.43 -21.94 5.06
C SER A 81 2.84 -21.49 5.46
N TYR A 82 3.29 -20.34 4.98
CA TYR A 82 4.56 -19.71 5.30
C TYR A 82 4.44 -18.65 6.40
N GLY A 83 3.28 -18.58 7.08
CA GLY A 83 3.03 -17.62 8.17
C GLY A 83 2.59 -16.23 7.71
N ILE A 84 2.27 -16.05 6.43
CA ILE A 84 1.74 -14.79 5.91
C ILE A 84 0.23 -14.69 6.23
N GLU A 85 -0.13 -13.74 7.08
CA GLU A 85 -1.52 -13.51 7.45
C GLU A 85 -2.24 -12.53 6.51
N ARG A 86 -3.56 -12.67 6.43
CA ARG A 86 -4.42 -11.68 5.75
C ARG A 86 -4.65 -10.48 6.66
N PHE A 87 -4.67 -9.29 6.08
CA PHE A 87 -5.05 -8.08 6.79
C PHE A 87 -6.58 -7.92 6.83
N PRO A 88 -7.16 -7.44 7.93
CA PRO A 88 -8.53 -6.96 7.94
C PRO A 88 -8.67 -5.82 6.93
N THR A 89 -9.67 -5.91 6.06
CA THR A 89 -9.98 -4.85 5.10
C THR A 89 -11.09 -3.96 5.64
N PRO A 90 -10.96 -2.62 5.59
CA PRO A 90 -12.08 -1.70 5.80
C PRO A 90 -13.19 -1.89 4.77
#